data_AF-A0A1F9D0F1-F1
#
_entry.id   AF-A0A1F9D0F1-F1
#
_cell.length_a   1.000
_cell.length_b   1.000
_cell.length_c   1.000
_cell.angle_alpha   90.00
_cell.angle_beta   90.00
_cell.angle_gamma   90.00
#
_symmetry.space_group_name_H-M   'P 1'
#
loop_
_entity.id
_entity.type
_entity.pdbx_description
1 polymer ?
#
loop_
_entity_poly.entity_id
_entity_poly.type
_entity_poly.pdbx_seq_one_letter_code
_entity_poly.pdbx_strand_id
1 'polypeptide(L)'
;MNMIDEIKETVSMEIRSNSRGSEYLEAVINTKDIELLNSLLKRYLGSAAKEHGKKANLPKEIEELVDSLGGVRKEQSFFYRQDGNQVIYAALWPWESDPTKITLKSGVSELVLTD
;
A
#
# COMPACT_ATOMS: atom_id res chain seq x y z
N MET A 1 -6.54 14.58 9.51
CA MET A 1 -6.38 14.03 8.15
C MET A 1 -5.89 12.60 8.28
N ASN A 2 -6.46 11.64 7.54
CA ASN A 2 -5.93 10.28 7.49
C ASN A 2 -4.92 10.14 6.34
N MET A 3 -4.21 9.01 6.31
CA MET A 3 -3.16 8.75 5.32
C MET A 3 -3.68 8.85 3.87
N ILE A 4 -4.87 8.28 3.59
CA ILE A 4 -5.43 8.23 2.24
C ILE A 4 -5.80 9.64 1.74
N ASP A 5 -6.41 10.46 2.59
CA ASP A 5 -6.79 11.82 2.23
C ASP A 5 -5.54 12.68 1.96
N GLU A 6 -4.50 12.54 2.77
CA GLU A 6 -3.24 13.26 2.51
C GLU A 6 -2.53 12.79 1.24
N ILE A 7 -2.55 11.50 0.94
CA ILE A 7 -2.01 10.98 -0.31
C ILE A 7 -2.75 11.60 -1.51
N LYS A 8 -4.08 11.67 -1.47
CA LYS A 8 -4.90 12.26 -2.55
C LYS A 8 -4.63 13.76 -2.77
N GLU A 9 -4.36 14.50 -1.70
CA GLU A 9 -4.07 15.94 -1.78
C GLU A 9 -2.64 16.23 -2.24
N THR A 10 -1.69 15.33 -1.93
CA THR A 10 -0.26 15.59 -2.10
C THR A 10 0.30 14.98 -3.40
N VAL A 11 -0.22 13.85 -3.85
CA VAL A 11 0.32 13.07 -4.97
C VAL A 11 -0.64 13.15 -6.16
N SER A 12 -0.12 13.44 -7.36
CA SER A 12 -0.93 13.38 -8.57
C SER A 12 -1.24 11.92 -8.92
N MET A 13 -2.52 11.57 -9.04
CA MET A 13 -2.95 10.19 -9.28
C MET A 13 -4.24 10.06 -10.06
N GLU A 14 -4.38 8.93 -10.75
CA GLU A 14 -5.63 8.49 -11.38
C GLU A 14 -6.36 7.55 -10.42
N ILE A 15 -7.36 8.04 -9.69
CA ILE A 15 -8.15 7.24 -8.75
C ILE A 15 -9.01 6.24 -9.52
N ARG A 16 -8.92 4.95 -9.18
CA ARG A 16 -9.75 3.88 -9.75
C ARG A 16 -11.15 3.88 -9.12
N SER A 17 -12.14 3.46 -9.91
CA SER A 17 -13.56 3.36 -9.50
C SER A 17 -13.80 2.49 -8.27
N ASN A 18 -12.89 1.56 -7.98
CA ASN A 18 -12.99 0.67 -6.82
C ASN A 18 -12.57 1.34 -5.50
N SER A 19 -12.07 2.57 -5.53
CA SER A 19 -11.72 3.32 -4.32
C SER A 19 -12.96 3.67 -3.51
N ARG A 20 -12.95 3.32 -2.21
CA ARG A 20 -14.08 3.51 -1.29
C ARG A 20 -13.72 4.58 -0.25
N GLY A 21 -14.07 5.82 -0.56
CA GLY A 21 -13.94 6.94 0.38
C GLY A 21 -12.52 7.06 0.97
N SER A 22 -12.44 7.09 2.29
CA SER A 22 -11.20 7.18 3.08
C SER A 22 -10.72 5.83 3.65
N GLU A 23 -11.46 4.74 3.41
CA GLU A 23 -11.16 3.42 3.96
C GLU A 23 -10.27 2.59 3.02
N TYR A 24 -10.46 2.79 1.71
CA TYR A 24 -9.67 2.12 0.68
C TYR A 24 -9.41 3.04 -0.51
N LEU A 25 -8.16 3.07 -0.95
CA LEU A 25 -7.69 3.78 -2.12
C LEU A 25 -7.01 2.81 -3.08
N GLU A 26 -7.49 2.79 -4.32
CA GLU A 26 -6.77 2.20 -5.44
C GLU A 26 -6.58 3.28 -6.50
N ALA A 27 -5.32 3.60 -6.79
CA ALA A 27 -4.99 4.65 -7.74
C ALA A 27 -3.75 4.29 -8.54
N VAL A 28 -3.61 4.90 -9.71
CA VAL A 28 -2.38 4.84 -10.49
C VAL A 28 -1.61 6.13 -10.31
N ILE A 29 -0.36 6.01 -9.90
CA ILE A 29 0.58 7.13 -9.80
C ILE A 29 1.67 6.98 -10.86
N ASN A 30 2.34 8.09 -11.17
CA ASN A 30 3.53 8.06 -12.00
C ASN A 30 4.78 7.79 -11.14
N THR A 31 5.76 7.06 -11.67
CA THR A 31 7.01 6.75 -10.96
C THR A 31 7.80 7.99 -10.56
N LYS A 32 7.66 9.12 -11.27
CA LYS A 32 8.28 10.40 -10.88
C LYS A 32 7.85 10.88 -9.49
N ASP A 33 6.65 10.49 -9.04
CA ASP A 33 6.08 10.92 -7.76
C ASP A 33 6.31 9.87 -6.65
N ILE A 34 7.08 8.81 -6.93
CA ILE A 34 7.31 7.70 -6.00
C ILE A 34 8.08 8.13 -4.76
N GLU A 35 9.03 9.06 -4.87
CA GLU A 35 9.82 9.53 -3.72
C GLU A 35 8.93 10.30 -2.72
N LEU A 36 8.01 11.11 -3.25
CA LEU A 36 7.03 11.83 -2.46
C LEU A 36 6.07 10.85 -1.76
N LEU A 37 5.52 9.88 -2.51
CA LEU A 37 4.66 8.85 -1.94
C LEU A 37 5.40 8.03 -0.88
N ASN A 38 6.62 7.58 -1.14
CA ASN A 38 7.43 6.82 -0.18
C ASN A 38 7.69 7.62 1.10
N SER A 39 7.90 8.94 1.00
CA SER A 39 8.10 9.80 2.17
C SER A 39 6.82 9.89 3.02
N LEU A 40 5.65 10.03 2.38
CA LEU A 40 4.35 10.00 3.07
C LEU A 40 4.11 8.63 3.73
N LEU A 41 4.28 7.54 2.98
CA LEU A 41 4.11 6.19 3.48
C LEU A 41 5.04 5.90 4.65
N LYS A 42 6.31 6.32 4.57
CA LYS A 42 7.26 6.14 5.67
C LYS A 42 6.85 6.90 6.94
N ARG A 43 6.26 8.08 6.80
CA ARG A 43 5.78 8.86 7.94
C ARG A 43 4.57 8.21 8.62
N TYR A 44 3.65 7.63 7.83
CA TYR A 44 2.44 6.99 8.37
C TYR A 44 2.67 5.54 8.82
N LEU A 45 3.38 4.75 8.02
CA LEU A 45 3.49 3.30 8.19
C LEU A 45 4.86 2.85 8.71
N GLY A 46 5.87 3.72 8.65
CA GLY A 46 7.25 3.34 8.94
C GLY A 46 7.97 2.76 7.72
N SER A 47 9.10 2.10 7.96
CA SER A 47 9.89 1.48 6.88
C SER A 47 9.09 0.41 6.13
N ALA A 48 9.43 0.20 4.86
CA ALA A 48 8.83 -0.86 4.06
C ALA A 48 9.06 -2.21 4.74
N ALA A 49 7.98 -2.95 5.00
CA ALA A 49 8.07 -4.31 5.51
C ALA A 49 8.61 -5.28 4.44
N LYS A 50 8.30 -4.97 3.16
CA LYS A 50 8.93 -5.59 2.00
C LYS A 50 9.50 -4.51 1.09
N GLU A 51 10.82 -4.48 0.99
CA GLU A 51 11.51 -3.68 -0.01
C GLU A 51 11.44 -4.37 -1.38
N HIS A 52 11.43 -3.54 -2.44
CA HIS A 52 11.51 -3.99 -3.82
C HIS A 52 12.65 -5.01 -4.03
N GLY A 53 12.33 -6.17 -4.60
CA GLY A 53 13.28 -7.24 -4.90
C GLY A 53 13.63 -8.17 -3.72
N LYS A 54 13.17 -7.88 -2.49
CA LYS A 54 13.47 -8.70 -1.29
C LYS A 54 12.27 -9.57 -0.88
N LYS A 55 12.57 -10.74 -0.30
CA LYS A 55 11.57 -11.51 0.45
C LYS A 55 11.39 -10.87 1.82
N ALA A 56 10.16 -10.59 2.20
CA ALA A 56 9.82 -10.23 3.58
C ALA A 56 9.31 -11.47 4.30
N ASN A 57 9.69 -11.66 5.56
CA ASN A 57 9.01 -12.57 6.46
C ASN A 57 7.86 -11.79 7.08
N LEU A 58 6.67 -11.90 6.49
CA LEU A 58 5.46 -11.25 7.01
C LEU A 58 4.75 -12.23 7.97
N PRO A 59 4.09 -11.74 9.03
CA PRO A 59 3.17 -12.56 9.80
C PRO A 59 2.07 -13.13 8.90
N LYS A 60 1.53 -14.31 9.24
CA LYS A 60 0.57 -15.03 8.39
C LYS A 60 -0.67 -14.20 8.09
N GLU A 61 -1.17 -13.43 9.05
CA GLU A 61 -2.35 -12.58 8.87
C GLU A 61 -2.08 -11.45 7.84
N ILE A 62 -0.84 -10.97 7.80
CA ILE A 62 -0.39 -9.97 6.83
C ILE A 62 -0.17 -10.60 5.45
N GLU A 63 0.28 -11.85 5.38
CA GLU A 63 0.34 -12.62 4.13
C GLU A 63 -1.07 -12.84 3.55
N GLU A 64 -2.04 -13.22 4.37
CA GLU A 64 -3.45 -13.39 3.96
C GLU A 64 -4.05 -12.07 3.45
N LEU A 65 -3.76 -10.94 4.13
CA LEU A 65 -4.13 -9.61 3.66
C LEU A 65 -3.50 -9.32 2.30
N VAL A 66 -2.20 -9.57 2.14
CA VAL A 66 -1.46 -9.38 0.89
C VAL A 66 -2.05 -10.22 -0.24
N ASP A 67 -2.39 -11.48 0.03
CA ASP A 67 -3.00 -12.38 -0.95
C ASP A 67 -4.39 -11.91 -1.35
N SER A 68 -5.19 -11.39 -0.42
CA SER A 68 -6.51 -10.81 -0.70
C SER A 68 -6.44 -9.60 -1.66
N LEU A 69 -5.31 -8.87 -1.64
CA LEU A 69 -5.08 -7.74 -2.53
C LEU A 69 -4.68 -8.16 -3.95
N GLY A 70 -4.46 -9.46 -4.19
CA GLY A 70 -3.95 -10.03 -5.44
C GLY A 70 -2.48 -10.49 -5.36
N GLY A 71 -1.94 -10.60 -4.15
CA GLY A 71 -0.56 -11.00 -3.85
C GLY A 71 0.45 -9.86 -4.02
N VAL A 72 1.64 -10.02 -3.41
CA VAL A 72 2.76 -9.08 -3.58
C VAL A 72 3.92 -9.78 -4.30
N ARG A 73 4.08 -9.50 -5.60
CA ARG A 73 5.16 -10.05 -6.44
C ARG A 73 6.54 -9.55 -5.97
N LYS A 74 7.62 -10.18 -6.43
CA LYS A 74 9.01 -9.88 -5.98
C LYS A 74 9.39 -8.39 -6.11
N GLU A 75 8.90 -7.75 -7.18
CA GLU A 75 9.16 -6.35 -7.52
C GLU A 75 8.21 -5.34 -6.84
N GLN A 76 7.37 -5.79 -5.92
CA GLN A 76 6.37 -4.95 -5.28
C GLN A 76 6.77 -4.62 -3.84
N SER A 77 6.59 -3.36 -3.47
CA SER A 77 6.86 -2.88 -2.12
C SER A 77 5.59 -2.94 -1.28
N PHE A 78 5.74 -3.34 -0.03
CA PHE A 78 4.63 -3.41 0.92
C PHE A 78 5.00 -2.72 2.23
N PHE A 79 4.10 -1.86 2.67
CA PHE A 79 4.18 -1.10 3.91
C PHE A 79 2.96 -1.44 4.74
N TYR A 80 3.17 -1.66 6.03
CA TYR A 80 2.06 -1.77 6.95
C TYR A 80 2.47 -1.27 8.33
N ARG A 81 1.47 -0.82 9.08
CA ARG A 81 1.57 -0.54 10.49
C ARG A 81 0.37 -1.16 11.18
N GLN A 82 0.65 -1.94 12.22
CA GLN A 82 -0.38 -2.48 13.07
C GLN A 82 -0.60 -1.53 14.26
N ASP A 83 -1.86 -1.25 14.55
CA ASP A 83 -2.31 -0.47 15.71
C ASP A 83 -3.42 -1.27 16.40
N GLY A 84 -3.06 -1.98 17.48
CA GLY A 84 -3.93 -2.94 18.13
C GLY A 84 -4.43 -4.03 17.17
N ASN A 85 -5.74 -4.04 16.93
CA ASN A 85 -6.42 -5.00 16.06
C ASN A 85 -6.63 -4.49 14.63
N GLN A 86 -6.06 -3.33 14.28
CA GLN A 86 -6.15 -2.75 12.95
C GLN A 86 -4.78 -2.76 12.27
N VAL A 87 -4.78 -3.01 10.97
CA VAL A 87 -3.61 -2.95 10.09
C VAL A 87 -3.88 -1.90 9.04
N ILE A 88 -3.10 -0.83 9.08
CA ILE A 88 -3.06 0.17 8.03
C ILE A 88 -1.98 -0.26 7.05
N TYR A 89 -2.28 -0.31 5.76
CA TYR A 89 -1.37 -0.84 4.75
C TYR A 89 -1.30 0.01 3.49
N ALA A 90 -0.20 -0.16 2.77
CA ALA A 90 -0.02 0.34 1.41
C ALA A 90 0.84 -0.64 0.61
N ALA A 91 0.36 -1.02 -0.57
CA ALA A 91 1.06 -1.83 -1.55
C ALA A 91 1.36 -0.98 -2.79
N LEU A 92 2.62 -1.01 -3.24
CA LEU A 92 3.06 -0.36 -4.47
C LEU A 92 3.35 -1.41 -5.51
N TRP A 93 2.63 -1.34 -6.63
CA TRP A 93 2.72 -2.27 -7.74
C TRP A 93 3.21 -1.59 -9.01
N PRO A 94 4.52 -1.53 -9.24
CA PRO A 94 5.08 -1.09 -10.52
C PRO A 94 4.55 -1.97 -11.65
N TRP A 95 4.19 -1.35 -12.78
CA TRP A 95 3.72 -2.08 -13.95
C TRP A 95 4.91 -2.56 -14.76
N GLU A 96 4.92 -3.86 -15.07
CA GLU A 96 5.94 -4.44 -15.94
C GLU A 96 5.78 -3.96 -17.39
N SER A 97 4.54 -3.78 -17.85
CA SER A 97 4.23 -3.29 -19.19
C SER A 97 4.51 -1.80 -19.40
N ASP A 98 4.51 -1.01 -18.31
CA ASP A 98 4.77 0.42 -18.34
C ASP A 98 5.54 0.84 -17.08
N PRO A 99 6.87 0.95 -17.14
CA PRO A 99 7.69 1.28 -15.98
C PRO A 99 7.48 2.72 -15.47
N THR A 100 6.64 3.52 -16.12
CA THR A 100 6.28 4.86 -15.65
C THR A 100 5.07 4.87 -14.73
N LYS A 101 4.40 3.72 -14.54
CA LYS A 101 3.15 3.59 -13.77
C LYS A 101 3.33 2.66 -12.58
N ILE A 102 2.71 3.04 -11.46
CA ILE A 102 2.59 2.21 -10.26
C ILE A 102 1.12 2.23 -9.82
N THR A 103 0.54 1.06 -9.59
CA THR A 103 -0.72 0.98 -8.85
C THR A 103 -0.43 1.07 -7.36
N LEU A 104 -1.00 2.06 -6.68
CA LEU A 104 -1.08 2.14 -5.24
C LEU A 104 -2.39 1.49 -4.78
N LYS A 105 -2.30 0.54 -3.86
CA LYS A 105 -3.43 0.05 -3.07
C LYS A 105 -3.18 0.38 -1.62
N SER A 106 -4.10 1.07 -0.97
CA SER A 106 -3.97 1.43 0.44
C SER A 106 -5.29 1.31 1.15
N GLY A 107 -5.26 0.92 2.41
CA GLY A 107 -6.47 0.84 3.21
C GLY A 107 -6.19 0.51 4.67
N VAL A 108 -7.28 0.31 5.39
CA VAL A 108 -7.30 -0.22 6.76
C VAL A 108 -8.01 -1.57 6.74
N SER A 109 -7.41 -2.56 7.37
CA SER A 109 -8.01 -3.89 7.58
C SER A 109 -8.05 -4.18 9.07
N GLU A 110 -9.14 -4.74 9.56
CA GLU A 110 -9.15 -5.32 10.91
C GLU A 110 -8.54 -6.71 10.86
N LEU A 111 -7.70 -7.04 11.84
CA LEU A 111 -7.23 -8.40 12.05
C LEU A 111 -8.36 -9.18 12.71
N VAL A 112 -8.92 -10.15 12.01
CA VAL A 112 -9.84 -11.09 12.66
C VAL A 112 -8.98 -12.07 13.44
N LEU A 113 -8.81 -11.82 14.75
CA LEU A 113 -8.27 -12.82 15.67
C LEU A 113 -9.22 -14.02 15.63
N THR A 114 -8.81 -15.09 14.95
CA THR A 114 -9.47 -16.37 15.07
C THR A 114 -8.93 -17.04 16.32
N ASP A 115 -9.75 -17.04 17.38
CA ASP A 115 -9.53 -17.83 18.61
C ASP A 115 -9.41 -19.34 18.32
#